data_AF-A0A0L0N386-F1
#
_entry.id   AF-A0A0L0N386-F1
#
_cell.length_a   1.000
_cell.length_b   1.000
_cell.length_c   1.000
_cell.angle_alpha   90.00
_cell.angle_beta   90.00
_cell.angle_gamma   90.00
#
_symmetry.space_group_name_H-M   'P 1'
#
loop_
_entity.id
_entity.type
_entity.pdbx_description
1 polymer ?
#
loop_
_entity_poly.entity_id
_entity_poly.type
_entity_poly.pdbx_seq_one_letter_code
_entity_poly.pdbx_strand_id
1 'polypeptide(L)'
;MLQDHGKELHGLKAIAVFMIGAIFATTGHAQDFRDRTADAVRGRKTIPLLLSQPVARWSLAALTTAWTIGLIALWRPPAVASIGFAALGLRCLGGFISSYDEKDDYVSYCWYGFWPLGSNLLPIFPRVRGEMH
;
A
#
# COMPACT_ATOMS: atom_id res chain seq x y z
N MET A 1 10.41 -18.65 29.83
CA MET A 1 9.90 -17.28 29.57
C MET A 1 10.85 -16.44 28.70
N LEU A 2 12.18 -16.44 28.91
CA LEU A 2 13.11 -15.65 28.05
C LEU A 2 13.25 -16.14 26.59
N GLN A 3 13.14 -17.46 26.34
CA GLN A 3 13.24 -18.03 24.99
C GLN A 3 12.05 -17.67 24.08
N ASP A 4 10.90 -17.36 24.67
CA ASP A 4 9.64 -17.14 23.95
C ASP A 4 9.55 -15.72 23.39
N HIS A 5 9.98 -14.72 24.18
CA HIS A 5 10.13 -13.33 23.74
C HIS A 5 11.08 -13.18 22.55
N GLY A 6 12.17 -13.96 22.50
CA GLY A 6 13.08 -13.95 21.36
C GLY A 6 12.36 -14.36 20.07
N LYS A 7 11.57 -15.44 20.11
CA LYS A 7 10.84 -15.95 18.95
C LYS A 7 9.73 -15.01 18.48
N GLU A 8 8.98 -14.41 19.40
CA GLU A 8 7.96 -13.41 19.05
C GLU A 8 8.57 -12.17 18.41
N LEU A 9 9.68 -11.65 18.95
CA LEU A 9 10.38 -10.50 18.39
C LEU A 9 10.92 -10.77 16.98
N HIS A 10 11.47 -11.97 16.75
CA HIS A 10 11.92 -12.39 15.41
C HIS A 10 10.74 -12.50 14.43
N GLY A 11 9.61 -13.04 14.86
CA GLY A 11 8.38 -13.11 14.07
C GLY A 11 7.84 -11.73 13.68
N LEU A 12 7.77 -10.80 14.64
CA LEU A 12 7.27 -9.45 14.41
C LEU A 12 8.16 -8.67 13.42
N LYS A 13 9.49 -8.81 13.55
CA LYS A 13 10.46 -8.22 12.62
C LYS A 13 10.33 -8.79 11.22
N ALA A 14 10.16 -10.11 11.08
CA ALA A 14 9.95 -10.76 9.79
C ALA A 14 8.66 -10.28 9.11
N ILE A 15 7.56 -10.17 9.87
CA ILE A 15 6.29 -9.62 9.38
C ILE A 15 6.48 -8.17 8.92
N ALA A 16 7.17 -7.34 9.69
CA ALA A 16 7.42 -5.94 9.33
C ALA A 16 8.21 -5.81 8.03
N VAL A 17 9.28 -6.59 7.85
CA VAL A 17 10.08 -6.61 6.62
C VAL A 17 9.25 -7.07 5.42
N PHE A 18 8.47 -8.15 5.59
CA PHE A 18 7.58 -8.64 4.54
C PHE A 18 6.56 -7.58 4.13
N MET A 19 5.92 -6.92 5.10
CA MET A 19 4.94 -5.86 4.87
C MET A 19 5.54 -4.69 4.09
N ILE A 20 6.71 -4.21 4.50
CA ILE A 20 7.41 -3.12 3.80
C ILE A 20 7.74 -3.53 2.36
N GLY A 21 8.31 -4.72 2.15
CA GLY A 21 8.65 -5.22 0.82
C GLY A 21 7.43 -5.36 -0.08
N ALA A 22 6.32 -5.85 0.44
CA ALA A 22 5.09 -6.07 -0.31
C ALA A 22 4.34 -4.76 -0.62
N ILE A 23 4.33 -3.79 0.31
CA ILE A 23 3.81 -2.43 0.07
C ILE A 23 4.69 -1.72 -0.97
N PHE A 24 6.01 -1.88 -0.90
CA PHE A 24 6.93 -1.32 -1.90
C PHE A 24 6.69 -1.91 -3.29
N ALA A 25 6.51 -3.23 -3.39
CA ALA A 25 6.13 -3.88 -4.65
C ALA A 25 4.79 -3.36 -5.20
N THR A 26 3.78 -3.16 -4.32
CA THR A 26 2.49 -2.57 -4.70
C THR A 26 2.65 -1.11 -5.18
N THR A 27 3.59 -0.37 -4.58
CA THR A 27 3.95 0.99 -5.01
C THR A 27 4.58 0.97 -6.40
N GLY A 28 5.45 0.00 -6.69
CA GLY A 28 5.99 -0.23 -8.04
C GLY A 28 4.89 -0.49 -9.07
N HIS A 29 3.90 -1.33 -8.73
CA HIS A 29 2.73 -1.54 -9.59
C HIS A 29 1.95 -0.24 -9.84
N ALA A 30 1.79 0.61 -8.83
CA ALA A 30 1.18 1.93 -8.99
C ALA A 30 2.01 2.89 -9.86
N GLN A 31 3.35 2.85 -9.77
CA GLN A 31 4.27 3.66 -10.59
C GLN A 31 4.14 3.32 -12.08
N ASP A 32 3.99 2.03 -12.42
CA ASP A 32 3.92 1.59 -13.80
C ASP A 32 2.72 2.19 -14.58
N PHE A 33 1.67 2.70 -13.91
CA PHE A 33 0.55 3.39 -14.57
C PHE A 33 0.94 4.76 -15.11
N ARG A 34 1.61 5.59 -14.30
CA ARG A 34 2.06 6.92 -14.71
C ARG A 34 3.25 6.89 -15.68
N ASP A 35 4.01 5.79 -15.67
CA ASP A 35 5.23 5.61 -16.45
C ASP A 35 4.98 4.72 -17.68
N ARG A 36 3.70 4.42 -17.99
CA ARG A 36 3.27 3.48 -19.03
C ARG A 36 3.87 3.80 -20.39
N THR A 37 3.80 5.07 -20.83
CA THR A 37 4.32 5.47 -22.14
C THR A 37 5.84 5.33 -22.20
N ALA A 38 6.53 5.74 -21.14
CA ALA A 38 7.98 5.63 -21.05
C ALA A 38 8.44 4.16 -21.01
N ASP A 39 7.68 3.30 -20.35
CA ASP A 39 7.96 1.86 -20.27
C ASP A 39 7.72 1.14 -21.58
N ALA A 40 6.70 1.52 -22.34
CA ALA A 40 6.47 1.02 -23.69
C ALA A 40 7.64 1.39 -24.63
N VAL A 41 8.11 2.64 -24.59
CA VAL A 41 9.26 3.10 -25.40
C VAL A 41 10.54 2.35 -25.05
N ARG A 42 10.73 1.99 -23.77
CA ARG A 42 11.88 1.20 -23.29
C ARG A 42 11.73 -0.31 -23.48
N GLY A 43 10.60 -0.79 -24.01
CA GLY A 43 10.32 -2.21 -24.17
C GLY A 43 10.12 -2.97 -22.86
N ARG A 44 9.82 -2.27 -21.74
CA ARG A 44 9.49 -2.90 -20.46
C ARG A 44 8.10 -3.55 -20.55
N LYS A 45 7.97 -4.74 -19.95
CA LYS A 45 6.70 -5.47 -19.83
C LYS A 45 6.13 -5.30 -18.42
N THR A 46 5.40 -4.21 -18.19
CA THR A 46 4.74 -3.92 -16.91
C THR A 46 3.29 -4.40 -16.91
N ILE A 47 2.68 -4.55 -15.72
CA ILE A 47 1.30 -5.03 -15.61
C ILE A 47 0.30 -4.17 -16.41
N PRO A 48 0.38 -2.82 -16.41
CA PRO A 48 -0.49 -1.98 -17.22
C PRO A 48 -0.29 -2.11 -18.74
N LEU A 49 0.84 -2.68 -19.19
CA LEU A 49 1.13 -2.95 -20.61
C LEU A 49 0.78 -4.39 -21.02
N LEU A 50 0.80 -5.34 -20.07
CA LEU A 50 0.51 -6.75 -20.32
C LEU A 50 -0.98 -7.10 -20.20
N LEU A 51 -1.70 -6.44 -19.28
CA LEU A 51 -3.11 -6.69 -19.01
C LEU A 51 -3.99 -5.58 -19.59
N SER A 52 -5.28 -5.86 -19.73
CA SER A 52 -6.25 -4.82 -20.05
C SER A 52 -6.28 -3.77 -18.93
N GLN A 53 -6.42 -2.50 -19.32
CA GLN A 53 -6.40 -1.37 -18.38
C GLN A 53 -7.37 -1.53 -17.20
N PRO A 54 -8.61 -2.02 -17.39
CA PRO A 54 -9.51 -2.26 -16.26
C PRO A 54 -8.95 -3.31 -15.28
N VAL A 55 -8.42 -4.43 -15.78
CA VAL A 55 -7.89 -5.51 -14.93
C VAL A 55 -6.68 -5.03 -14.14
N ALA A 56 -5.76 -4.28 -14.76
CA ALA A 56 -4.61 -3.71 -14.07
C ALA A 56 -5.03 -2.73 -12.96
N ARG A 57 -6.00 -1.84 -13.23
CA ARG A 57 -6.49 -0.85 -12.25
C ARG A 57 -7.23 -1.52 -11.10
N TRP A 58 -8.10 -2.48 -11.40
CA TRP A 58 -8.82 -3.24 -10.37
C TRP A 58 -7.90 -4.13 -9.53
N SER A 59 -6.79 -4.63 -10.08
CA SER A 59 -5.80 -5.38 -9.29
C SER A 59 -5.07 -4.47 -8.30
N LEU A 60 -4.66 -3.26 -8.71
CA LEU A 60 -4.09 -2.27 -7.80
C LEU A 60 -5.10 -1.87 -6.71
N ALA A 61 -6.36 -1.74 -7.12
CA ALA A 61 -7.45 -1.39 -6.22
C ALA A 61 -7.69 -2.47 -5.14
N ALA A 62 -7.77 -3.73 -5.56
CA ALA A 62 -7.91 -4.86 -4.67
C ALA A 62 -6.73 -4.98 -3.69
N LEU A 63 -5.49 -4.82 -4.18
CA LEU A 63 -4.29 -4.85 -3.34
C LEU A 63 -4.30 -3.73 -2.30
N THR A 64 -4.57 -2.49 -2.71
CA THR A 64 -4.60 -1.33 -1.80
C THR A 64 -5.69 -1.49 -0.73
N THR A 65 -6.86 -2.03 -1.11
CA THR A 65 -7.95 -2.33 -0.18
C THR A 65 -7.56 -3.42 0.80
N ALA A 66 -6.99 -4.53 0.32
CA ALA A 66 -6.54 -5.64 1.14
C ALA A 66 -5.50 -5.18 2.17
N TRP A 67 -4.52 -4.37 1.75
CA TRP A 67 -3.55 -3.79 2.67
C TRP A 67 -4.20 -2.87 3.69
N THR A 68 -5.14 -2.01 3.27
CA THR A 68 -5.80 -1.07 4.18
C THR A 68 -6.52 -1.82 5.31
N ILE A 69 -7.30 -2.85 4.96
CA ILE A 69 -8.01 -3.69 5.92
C ILE A 69 -7.01 -4.47 6.79
N GLY A 70 -6.01 -5.12 6.17
CA GLY A 70 -5.02 -5.92 6.87
C GLY A 70 -4.19 -5.12 7.88
N LEU A 71 -3.78 -3.90 7.52
CA LEU A 71 -3.00 -3.02 8.39
C LEU A 71 -3.83 -2.47 9.56
N ILE A 72 -5.10 -2.11 9.33
CA ILE A 72 -6.00 -1.70 10.42
C ILE A 72 -6.24 -2.88 11.38
N ALA A 73 -6.46 -4.09 10.85
CA ALA A 73 -6.67 -5.28 11.67
C ALA A 73 -5.42 -5.66 12.47
N LEU A 74 -4.23 -5.52 11.88
CA LEU A 74 -2.95 -5.85 12.51
C LEU A 74 -2.58 -4.85 13.62
N TRP A 75 -2.64 -3.55 13.32
CA TRP A 75 -2.13 -2.51 14.23
C TRP A 75 -3.19 -1.94 15.19
N ARG A 76 -4.47 -2.26 14.96
CA ARG A 76 -5.63 -1.78 15.76
C ARG A 76 -5.53 -0.29 16.15
N PRO A 77 -5.34 0.62 15.18
CA PRO A 77 -5.23 2.04 15.46
C PRO A 77 -6.58 2.60 15.99
N PRO A 78 -6.57 3.79 16.63
CA PRO A 78 -7.79 4.46 17.05
C PRO A 78 -8.75 4.68 15.88
N ALA A 79 -10.06 4.70 16.15
CA ALA A 79 -11.10 4.82 15.10
C ALA A 79 -10.87 6.01 14.17
N VAL A 80 -10.45 7.16 14.70
CA VAL A 80 -10.13 8.36 13.91
C VAL A 80 -9.01 8.10 12.89
N ALA A 81 -7.94 7.42 13.30
CA ALA A 81 -6.83 7.08 12.43
C ALA A 81 -7.23 6.01 11.39
N SER A 82 -8.04 5.02 11.79
CA SER A 82 -8.61 4.02 10.87
C SER A 82 -9.46 4.67 9.77
N ILE A 83 -10.34 5.61 10.14
CA ILE A 83 -11.20 6.33 9.20
C ILE A 83 -10.35 7.19 8.26
N GLY A 84 -9.37 7.93 8.79
CA GLY A 84 -8.46 8.74 7.97
C GLY A 84 -7.66 7.90 6.98
N PHE A 85 -7.13 6.76 7.43
CA PHE A 85 -6.36 5.85 6.57
C PHE A 85 -7.24 5.16 5.51
N ALA A 86 -8.45 4.74 5.88
CA ALA A 86 -9.41 4.18 4.93
C ALA A 86 -9.86 5.22 3.88
N ALA A 87 -10.08 6.47 4.29
CA ALA A 87 -10.41 7.57 3.38
C ALA A 87 -9.26 7.86 2.40
N LEU A 88 -8.00 7.81 2.85
CA LEU A 88 -6.83 7.91 1.97
C LEU A 88 -6.82 6.77 0.95
N GLY A 89 -7.06 5.52 1.38
CA GLY A 89 -7.17 4.37 0.49
C GLY A 89 -8.27 4.57 -0.57
N LEU A 90 -9.47 4.95 -0.15
CA LEU A 90 -10.60 5.24 -1.05
C LEU A 90 -10.30 6.37 -2.03
N ARG A 91 -9.64 7.44 -1.59
CA ARG A 91 -9.25 8.54 -2.48
C ARG A 91 -8.25 8.07 -3.55
N CYS A 92 -7.31 7.20 -3.20
CA CYS A 92 -6.37 6.62 -4.17
C CYS A 92 -7.10 5.75 -5.19
N LEU A 93 -8.00 4.87 -4.71
CA LEU A 93 -8.84 3.99 -5.53
C LEU A 93 -9.68 4.77 -6.53
N GLY A 94 -10.38 5.81 -6.07
CA GLY A 94 -11.22 6.64 -6.92
C GLY A 94 -10.43 7.31 -8.06
N GLY A 95 -9.19 7.75 -7.80
CA GLY A 95 -8.34 8.35 -8.84
C GLY A 95 -8.00 7.37 -9.96
N PHE A 96 -7.50 6.19 -9.60
CA PHE A 96 -7.10 5.17 -10.58
C PHE A 96 -8.28 4.51 -11.31
N ILE A 97 -9.50 4.54 -10.78
CA ILE A 97 -10.65 3.92 -11.46
C ILE A 97 -11.37 4.92 -12.38
N SER A 98 -11.33 6.21 -12.07
CA SER A 98 -12.16 7.23 -12.74
C SER A 98 -11.61 7.69 -14.09
N SER A 99 -10.30 7.63 -14.29
CA SER A 99 -9.67 8.07 -15.54
C SER A 99 -8.68 7.02 -16.04
N TYR A 100 -8.51 6.99 -17.36
CA TYR A 100 -7.56 6.13 -18.07
C TYR A 100 -6.41 6.94 -18.68
N ASP A 101 -6.35 8.24 -18.37
CA ASP A 101 -5.31 9.16 -18.80
C ASP A 101 -4.09 9.11 -17.88
N GLU A 102 -2.91 9.12 -18.48
CA GLU A 102 -1.62 9.03 -17.78
C GLU A 102 -1.35 10.28 -16.92
N LYS A 103 -1.92 11.43 -17.31
CA LYS A 103 -1.87 12.66 -16.50
C LYS A 103 -2.64 12.52 -15.19
N ASP A 104 -3.81 11.89 -15.24
CA ASP A 104 -4.63 11.64 -14.05
C ASP A 104 -4.03 10.52 -13.19
N ASP A 105 -3.35 9.55 -13.81
CA ASP A 105 -2.56 8.54 -13.11
C ASP A 105 -1.40 9.15 -12.33
N TYR A 106 -0.73 10.18 -12.87
CA TYR A 106 0.30 10.91 -12.14
C TYR A 106 -0.26 11.56 -10.87
N VAL A 107 -1.40 12.26 -10.97
CA VAL A 107 -2.05 12.89 -9.81
C VAL A 107 -2.49 11.82 -8.80
N SER A 108 -3.09 10.73 -9.28
CA SER A 108 -3.52 9.60 -8.46
C SER A 108 -2.34 8.93 -7.75
N TYR A 109 -1.19 8.84 -8.42
CA TYR A 109 0.06 8.33 -7.85
C TYR A 109 0.63 9.27 -6.78
N CYS A 110 0.57 10.59 -6.96
CA CYS A 110 0.96 11.54 -5.91
C CYS A 110 0.11 11.37 -4.65
N TRP A 111 -1.20 11.19 -4.80
CA TRP A 111 -2.09 10.87 -3.67
C TRP A 111 -1.79 9.50 -3.08
N TYR A 112 -1.52 8.50 -3.93
CA TYR A 112 -1.08 7.18 -3.50
C TYR A 112 0.14 7.26 -2.62
N GLY A 113 1.11 8.15 -2.89
CA GLY A 113 2.31 8.34 -2.06
C GLY A 113 2.04 8.67 -0.58
N PHE A 114 0.89 9.26 -0.24
CA PHE A 114 0.52 9.49 1.16
C PHE A 114 0.01 8.23 1.87
N TRP A 115 -0.52 7.27 1.13
CA TRP A 115 -1.01 6.02 1.70
C TRP A 115 0.11 5.12 2.28
N PRO A 116 1.25 4.83 1.61
CA PRO A 116 2.34 4.09 2.22
C PRO A 116 3.04 4.90 3.33
N LEU A 117 3.01 6.24 3.30
CA LEU A 117 3.43 7.03 4.46
C LEU A 117 2.53 6.74 5.67
N GLY A 118 1.21 6.77 5.48
CA GLY A 118 0.24 6.39 6.51
C GLY A 118 0.45 4.98 7.04
N SER A 119 0.69 4.00 6.16
CA SER A 119 0.89 2.60 6.56
C SER A 119 2.12 2.40 7.45
N ASN A 120 3.20 3.13 7.19
CA ASN A 120 4.42 3.10 8.00
C ASN A 120 4.27 3.82 9.35
N LEU A 121 3.27 4.70 9.50
CA LEU A 121 2.97 5.37 10.76
C LEU A 121 2.09 4.53 11.69
N LEU A 122 1.22 3.65 11.17
CA LEU A 122 0.32 2.81 11.97
C LEU A 122 1.00 2.01 13.12
N PRO A 123 2.22 1.47 12.95
CA PRO A 123 2.92 0.78 14.03
C PRO A 123 3.21 1.65 15.27
N ILE A 124 3.07 2.97 15.21
CA ILE A 124 3.29 3.87 16.35
C ILE A 124 2.24 3.71 17.44
N PHE A 125 0.99 3.40 17.07
CA PHE A 125 -0.13 3.34 18.01
C PHE A 125 0.03 2.26 19.09
N PRO A 126 0.39 1.00 18.77
CA PRO A 126 0.66 0.01 19.80
C PRO A 126 1.90 0.32 20.64
N ARG A 127 2.90 1.02 20.09
CA ARG A 127 4.07 1.48 20.87
C ARG A 127 3.68 2.51 21.92
N VAL A 128 2.86 3.49 21.56
CA VAL A 128 2.37 4.53 22.47
C VAL A 128 1.49 3.94 23.57
N ARG A 129 0.78 2.85 23.28
CA ARG A 129 -0.05 2.14 24.27
C ARG A 129 0.75 1.22 25.20
N GLY A 130 2.05 1.00 24.96
CA GLY A 130 2.87 0.07 25.74
C GLY A 130 2.60 -1.41 25.45
N GLU A 131 1.97 -1.74 24.31
CA GLU A 131 1.68 -3.13 23.92
C GLU A 131 2.89 -3.83 23.25
N MET A 132 3.95 -3.09 22.93
CA MET A 132 5.20 -3.63 22.35
C MET A 132 6.40 -3.20 23.21
N HIS A 133 6.81 -4.07 24.13
CA HIS A 133 8.06 -3.97 24.91
C HIS A 133 9.01 -5.10 24.55
#